data_AF-A0A7W0JKT5-F1
#
_entry.id   AF-A0A7W0JKT5-F1
#
_cell.length_a   1.000
_cell.length_b   1.000
_cell.length_c   1.000
_cell.angle_alpha   90.00
_cell.angle_beta   90.00
_cell.angle_gamma   90.00
#
_symmetry.space_group_name_H-M   'P 1'
#
loop_
_entity.id
_entity.type
_entity.pdbx_description
1 polymer ?
#
loop_
_entity_poly.entity_id
_entity_poly.type
_entity_poly.pdbx_seq_one_letter_code
_entity_poly.pdbx_strand_id
1 'polypeptide(L)' 'LPPLPGVRKEIEGTRGRTTVGPISASFDVVARELRYRGVFTGFVDVLDPAGDGWAGRALYRGREYGRFRLKPERVRSR' A
#
# COMPACT_ATOMS: atom_id res chain seq x y z
N LEU A 1 -16.01 -2.39 -1.83
CA LEU A 1 -15.47 -1.03 -1.61
C LEU A 1 -15.00 -0.50 -2.96
N PRO A 2 -15.45 0.69 -3.39
CA PRO A 2 -14.92 1.29 -4.60
C PRO A 2 -13.40 1.48 -4.43
N PRO A 3 -12.60 1.37 -5.52
CA PRO A 3 -11.19 1.69 -5.44
C PRO A 3 -11.07 3.12 -4.91
N LEU A 4 -10.31 3.32 -3.83
CA LEU A 4 -10.08 4.66 -3.27
C LEU A 4 -9.36 5.49 -4.35
N PRO A 5 -10.06 6.40 -5.07
CA PRO A 5 -9.44 7.14 -6.15
C PRO A 5 -8.42 8.10 -5.53
N GLY A 6 -7.23 8.21 -6.14
CA GLY A 6 -6.19 9.12 -5.64
C GLY A 6 -5.28 8.55 -4.54
N VAL A 7 -5.32 7.24 -4.27
CA VAL A 7 -4.31 6.57 -3.45
C VAL A 7 -3.08 6.25 -4.30
N ARG A 8 -1.94 6.86 -3.97
CA ARG A 8 -0.64 6.54 -4.57
C ARG A 8 0.26 5.86 -3.55
N LYS A 9 0.98 4.82 -3.97
CA LYS A 9 2.01 4.18 -3.16
C LYS A 9 3.37 4.33 -3.83
N GLU A 10 4.34 4.80 -3.06
CA GLU A 10 5.74 4.88 -3.44
C GLU A 10 6.51 3.89 -2.57
N ILE A 11 7.24 2.98 -3.21
CA ILE A 11 7.99 1.92 -2.54
C ILE A 11 9.44 2.00 -2.99
N GLU A 12 10.35 2.13 -2.04
CA GLU A 12 11.79 2.18 -2.26
C GLU A 12 12.47 1.19 -1.29
N GLY A 13 12.95 0.08 -1.84
CA GLY A 13 13.59 -0.98 -1.07
C GLY A 13 12.68 -1.52 0.04
N THR A 14 13.08 -1.30 1.29
CA THR A 14 12.39 -1.80 2.49
C THR A 14 11.40 -0.81 3.10
N ARG A 15 11.15 0.34 2.46
CA ARG A 15 10.28 1.40 2.98
C ARG A 15 9.37 1.95 1.90
N GLY A 16 8.33 2.66 2.32
CA GLY A 16 7.49 3.39 1.40
C GLY A 16 6.51 4.32 2.06
N ARG A 17 5.66 4.89 1.23
CA ARG A 17 4.67 5.89 1.59
C ARG A 17 3.41 5.68 0.78
N THR A 18 2.27 5.78 1.46
CA THR A 18 0.96 5.92 0.83
C THR A 18 0.53 7.38 0.95
N THR A 19 0.06 7.96 -0.14
CA THR A 19 -0.51 9.32 -0.18
C THR A 19 -1.96 9.23 -0.64
N VAL A 20 -2.85 9.87 0.11
CA VAL A 20 -4.30 9.96 -0.17
C VAL A 20 -4.73 11.41 0.02
N GLY A 21 -4.87 12.15 -1.08
CA GLY A 21 -5.08 13.60 -1.01
C GLY A 21 -3.96 14.28 -0.18
N PRO A 22 -4.27 15.08 0.85
CA PRO A 22 -3.28 15.74 1.69
C PRO A 22 -2.65 14.81 2.74
N ILE A 23 -3.17 13.60 2.92
CA ILE A 23 -2.71 12.67 3.96
C ILE A 23 -1.57 11.82 3.42
N SER A 24 -0.49 11.70 4.19
CA SER A 24 0.63 10.82 3.89
C SER A 24 0.91 9.88 5.06
N ALA A 25 1.08 8.59 4.76
CA ALA A 25 1.33 7.56 5.74
C ALA A 25 2.54 6.72 5.31
N SER A 26 3.57 6.66 6.16
CA SER A 26 4.76 5.84 5.91
C SER A 26 4.56 4.40 6.37
N PHE A 27 5.18 3.47 5.64
CA PHE A 27 5.20 2.05 5.98
C PHE A 27 6.58 1.44 5.77
N ASP A 28 6.83 0.32 6.43
CA ASP A 28 7.95 -0.58 6.13
C ASP A 28 7.45 -1.72 5.24
N VAL A 29 8.32 -2.20 4.34
CA VAL A 29 8.07 -3.36 3.49
C VAL A 29 8.70 -4.58 4.14
N VAL A 30 7.87 -5.54 4.54
CA VAL A 30 8.29 -6.80 5.16
C VAL A 30 7.79 -7.95 4.30
N ALA A 31 8.68 -8.50 3.48
CA ALA A 31 8.33 -9.47 2.44
C ALA A 31 7.23 -8.95 1.51
N ARG A 32 5.97 -9.35 1.75
CA ARG A 32 4.79 -8.96 0.96
C ARG A 32 3.83 -8.05 1.72
N GLU A 33 4.23 -7.58 2.90
CA GLU A 33 3.41 -6.74 3.75
C GLU A 33 3.92 -5.30 3.74
N LEU A 34 3.00 -4.34 3.64
CA LEU A 34 3.25 -2.93 3.89
C LEU A 34 2.71 -2.61 5.28
N ARG A 35 3.61 -2.43 6.24
CA ARG A 35 3.27 -2.21 7.65
C ARG A 35 3.33 -0.74 7.99
N TYR A 36 2.17 -0.12 8.20
CA TYR A 36 2.08 1.31 8.46
C TYR A 36 2.58 1.67 9.86
N ARG A 37 3.16 2.87 9.98
CA ARG A 37 3.82 3.35 11.20
C ARG A 37 3.14 4.58 11.79
N GLY A 38 3.57 4.98 12.99
CA GLY A 38 3.09 6.17 13.68
C GLY A 38 1.62 6.03 14.09
N VAL A 39 0.81 7.06 13.85
CA VAL A 39 -0.62 7.05 14.17
C VAL A 39 -1.43 6.02 13.34
N PHE A 40 -0.83 5.45 12.29
CA PHE A 40 -1.42 4.39 11.46
C PHE A 40 -0.94 2.98 11.85
N THR A 41 -0.31 2.83 13.01
CA THR A 41 0.09 1.51 13.53
C THR A 41 -1.13 0.57 13.62
N GLY A 42 -0.97 -0.65 13.14
CA GLY A 42 -2.02 -1.67 13.10
C GLY A 42 -2.70 -1.81 11.74
N PHE A 43 -2.49 -0.87 10.82
CA PHE A 43 -2.81 -1.08 9.40
C PHE A 43 -1.72 -1.89 8.72
N VAL A 44 -2.13 -2.90 7.95
CA VAL A 44 -1.25 -3.75 7.15
C VAL A 44 -1.89 -3.99 5.80
N ASP A 45 -1.14 -3.74 4.73
CA ASP A 45 -1.55 -4.16 3.40
C ASP A 45 -0.74 -5.39 2.98
N VAL A 46 -1.41 -6.50 2.67
CA VAL A 46 -0.80 -7.74 2.18
C VAL A 46 -0.90 -7.78 0.67
N LEU A 47 0.22 -8.01 -0.02
CA LEU A 47 0.30 -8.03 -1.48
C LEU A 47 0.54 -9.44 -2.01
N ASP A 48 -0.26 -9.84 -2.98
CA ASP A 48 -0.09 -11.08 -3.74
C ASP A 48 0.19 -10.73 -5.20
N PRO A 49 1.21 -11.34 -5.85
CA PRO A 49 1.47 -11.14 -7.27
C PRO A 49 0.24 -11.48 -8.10
N ALA A 50 -0.10 -10.59 -9.05
CA ALA A 50 -1.26 -10.78 -9.92
C ALA A 50 -0.98 -10.20 -11.31
N GLY A 51 -0.55 -11.06 -12.24
CA GLY A 51 -0.24 -10.66 -13.61
C GLY A 51 0.88 -9.62 -13.67
N ASP A 52 0.60 -8.47 -14.27
CA ASP A 52 1.50 -7.32 -14.40
C ASP A 52 1.50 -6.40 -13.16
N GLY A 53 0.80 -6.78 -12.09
CA GLY A 53 0.70 -6.00 -10.87
C GLY A 53 0.47 -6.85 -9.63
N TRP A 54 -0.32 -6.32 -8.69
CA TRP A 54 -0.55 -6.94 -7.38
C TRP A 54 -2.01 -6.90 -7.00
N ALA A 55 -2.50 -7.98 -6.42
CA ALA A 55 -3.72 -8.00 -5.64
C ALA A 55 -3.37 -7.64 -4.18
N GLY A 56 -4.13 -6.74 -3.57
CA GLY A 56 -3.89 -6.28 -2.22
C GLY A 56 -5.07 -6.55 -1.29
N ARG A 57 -4.78 -6.94 -0.05
CA ARG A 57 -5.74 -7.01 1.05
C ARG A 57 -5.35 -6.00 2.12
N ALA A 58 -6.29 -5.16 2.53
CA ALA A 58 -6.09 -4.17 3.58
C ALA A 58 -6.63 -4.72 4.90
N LEU A 59 -5.77 -4.79 5.90
CA LEU A 59 -6.04 -5.31 7.23
C LEU A 59 -5.91 -4.19 8.27
N TYR A 60 -6.79 -4.20 9.26
CA TYR A 60 -6.65 -3.42 10.48
C TYR A 60 -6.69 -4.37 11.67
N ARG A 61 -5.59 -4.42 12.44
CA ARG A 61 -5.42 -5.33 13.59
C ARG A 61 -5.77 -6.78 13.23
N GLY A 62 -5.32 -7.24 12.06
CA GLY A 62 -5.53 -8.60 11.55
C GLY A 62 -6.90 -8.83 10.88
N ARG A 63 -7.82 -7.88 10.93
CA ARG A 63 -9.13 -7.99 10.27
C ARG A 63 -9.11 -7.35 8.90
N GLU A 64 -9.45 -8.13 7.87
CA GLU A 64 -9.60 -7.60 6.51
C GLU A 64 -10.79 -6.64 6.44
N TYR A 65 -10.52 -5.42 5.97
CA TYR A 65 -11.55 -4.41 5.73
C TYR A 65 -11.67 -4.03 4.26
N GLY A 66 -10.73 -4.44 3.40
CA GLY A 66 -10.80 -4.11 1.99
C GLY A 66 -9.84 -4.89 1.10
N ARG A 67 -10.07 -4.75 -0.20
CA ARG A 67 -9.22 -5.29 -1.27
C ARG A 67 -8.94 -4.21 -2.30
N PHE A 68 -7.78 -4.26 -2.91
CA PHE A 68 -7.37 -3.33 -3.96
C PHE A 68 -6.48 -4.02 -5.00
N ARG A 69 -6.19 -3.33 -6.10
CA ARG A 69 -5.18 -3.74 -7.07
C ARG A 69 -4.15 -2.65 -7.20
N LEU A 70 -2.87 -3.03 -7.27
CA LEU A 70 -1.79 -2.11 -7.63
C LEU A 70 -1.36 -2.42 -9.05
N LYS A 71 -1.25 -1.37 -9.84
CA LYS A 71 -0.55 -1.40 -11.11
C LYS A 71 0.76 -0.65 -10.93
N PRO A 72 1.92 -1.25 -11.26
CA PRO A 72 3.18 -0.54 -11.23
C PRO A 72 3.11 0.66 -12.19
N GLU A 73 3.42 1.84 -11.68
CA GLU A 73 3.59 3.03 -12.52
C GLU A 73 5.09 3.33 -12.59
N ARG A 74 5.66 3.34 -13.79
CA ARG A 74 7.05 3.76 -13.97
C ARG A 74 7.14 5.26 -13.76
N VAL A 75 7.68 5.68 -12.61
CA VAL A 75 8.12 7.06 -12.44
C VAL A 75 9.38 7.23 -13.29
N ARG A 76 9.27 7.98 -14.40
CA ARG A 76 10.46 8.38 -15.17
C ARG A 76 11.18 9.45 -14.36
N SER A 77 12.32 9.12 -13.78
CA SER A 77 13.26 10.10 -13.23
C SER A 77 13.68 11.06 -14.36
N ARG A 78 13.46 12.36 -14.17
CA ARG A 78 14.10 13.40 -14.98
C ARG A 78 15.52 13.63 -14.48
#